data_AF-A0AAW5MSF2-F1
#
_entry.id   AF-A0AAW5MSF2-F1
#
_cell.length_a   1.000
_cell.length_b   1.000
_cell.length_c   1.000
_cell.angle_alpha   90.00
_cell.angle_beta   90.00
_cell.angle_gamma   90.00
#
_symmetry.space_group_name_H-M   'P 1'
#
loop_
_entity.id
_entity.type
_entity.pdbx_description
1 polymer ?
#
loop_
_entity_poly.entity_id
_entity_poly.type
_entity_poly.pdbx_seq_one_letter_code
_entity_poly.pdbx_strand_id
1 'polypeptide(L)' 'ILVLPLEGTEAVLTYYKSGTFATEGIRWPESVDEHKKANAFTGSALSHAALP' A
#
# COMPACT_ATOMS: atom_id res chain seq x y z
N ILE A 1 1.79 -3.44 -0.28
CA ILE A 1 0.40 -3.59 0.22
C ILE A 1 0.21 -5.05 0.62
N LEU A 2 -0.11 -5.32 1.89
CA LEU A 2 -0.30 -6.69 2.39
C LEU A 2 -1.61 -7.28 1.86
N VAL A 3 -1.58 -8.56 1.47
CA VAL A 3 -2.76 -9.28 0.98
C VAL A 3 -3.54 -9.90 2.13
N LEU A 4 -2.81 -10.46 3.09
CA LEU A 4 -3.35 -11.20 4.23
C LEU A 4 -3.11 -10.42 5.52
N PRO A 5 -4.07 -10.39 6.46
CA PRO A 5 -3.82 -9.88 7.81
C PRO A 5 -2.74 -10.74 8.49
N LEU A 6 -1.98 -10.13 9.39
CA LEU A 6 -0.90 -10.77 10.13
C LEU A 6 -1.15 -10.60 11.63
N GLU A 7 -0.91 -11.66 12.39
CA GLU A 7 -0.97 -11.72 13.85
C GLU A 7 0.39 -11.31 14.49
N GLY A 8 1.44 -11.14 13.68
CA GLY A 8 2.75 -10.64 14.12
C GLY A 8 3.73 -11.73 14.55
N THR A 9 3.43 -12.99 14.26
CA THR A 9 4.28 -14.15 14.56
C THR A 9 4.71 -14.92 13.30
N GLU A 10 4.24 -14.49 12.13
CA GLU A 10 4.49 -15.14 10.86
C GLU A 10 5.95 -14.98 10.42
N ALA A 11 6.56 -16.09 9.96
CA ALA A 11 7.89 -16.06 9.35
C ALA A 11 7.87 -15.58 7.88
N VAL A 12 6.69 -15.62 7.23
CA VAL A 12 6.50 -15.28 5.82
C VAL A 12 5.22 -14.46 5.67
N LEU A 13 5.27 -13.43 4.83
CA LEU A 13 4.12 -12.59 4.49
C LEU A 13 3.86 -12.61 2.98
N THR A 14 2.61 -12.31 2.61
CA THR A 14 2.19 -12.20 1.21
C THR A 14 1.78 -10.77 0.89
N TYR A 15 2.36 -10.20 -0.16
CA TYR A 15 2.13 -8.82 -0.57
C TYR A 15 1.84 -8.71 -2.08
N TYR A 16 1.09 -7.68 -2.47
CA TYR A 16 0.92 -7.33 -3.88
C TYR A 16 2.20 -6.71 -4.42
N LYS A 17 2.71 -7.23 -5.53
CA LYS A 17 3.90 -6.71 -6.23
C LYS A 17 3.59 -5.81 -7.43
N SER A 18 2.33 -5.74 -7.86
CA SER A 18 1.88 -4.94 -8.98
C SER A 18 0.38 -4.64 -8.91
N GLY A 19 -0.07 -3.61 -9.63
CA GLY A 19 -1.48 -3.22 -9.76
C GLY A 19 -1.77 -1.80 -9.27
N THR A 20 -2.96 -1.30 -9.62
CA THR A 20 -3.46 0.01 -9.21
C THR A 20 -4.53 -0.15 -8.14
N PHE A 21 -4.35 0.49 -7.00
CA PHE A 21 -5.23 0.37 -5.83
C PHE A 21 -6.00 1.67 -5.57
N ALA A 22 -7.18 1.59 -4.97
CA ALA A 22 -7.88 2.77 -4.47
C ALA A 22 -7.10 3.35 -3.26
N THR A 23 -6.81 4.66 -3.28
CA THR A 23 -6.04 5.32 -2.20
C THR A 23 -6.70 5.11 -0.83
N GLU A 24 -8.02 5.11 -0.78
CA GLU A 24 -8.86 4.97 0.41
C GLU A 24 -8.89 3.52 0.93
N GLY A 25 -8.60 2.54 0.06
CA GLY A 25 -8.51 1.13 0.44
C GLY A 25 -7.18 0.74 1.07
N ILE A 26 -6.18 1.62 1.04
CA ILE A 26 -4.85 1.38 1.63
C ILE A 26 -4.82 1.92 3.06
N ARG A 27 -4.37 1.08 4.00
CA ARG A 27 -4.06 1.52 5.36
C ARG A 27 -2.74 2.28 5.35
N TRP A 28 -2.82 3.61 5.26
CA TRP A 28 -1.67 4.50 5.36
C TRP A 28 -1.22 4.68 6.81
N PRO A 29 0.09 4.87 7.07
CA PRO A 29 0.55 5.24 8.40
C PRO A 29 0.03 6.63 8.78
N GLU A 30 -0.16 6.85 10.07
CA GLU A 30 -0.63 8.13 10.59
C GLU A 30 0.35 9.26 10.24
N SER A 31 -0.20 10.44 9.94
CA SER A 31 0.58 11.65 9.62
C SER A 31 1.55 11.52 8.44
N VAL A 32 1.30 10.61 7.49
CA VAL A 32 2.09 10.56 6.25
C VAL A 32 1.94 11.86 5.47
N ASP A 33 3.07 12.41 5.03
CA ASP A 33 3.07 13.58 4.13
C ASP A 33 2.40 13.24 2.79
N GLU A 34 1.60 14.16 2.26
CA GLU A 34 0.79 13.93 1.06
C GLU A 34 1.64 13.67 -0.20
N HIS A 35 2.81 14.30 -0.34
CA HIS A 35 3.69 14.06 -1.49
C HIS A 35 4.37 12.70 -1.38
N LYS A 36 4.77 12.30 -0.17
CA LYS A 36 5.30 10.96 0.09
C LYS A 36 4.23 9.88 -0.10
N LYS A 37 2.99 10.16 0.29
CA LYS A 37 1.84 9.28 0.07
C LYS A 37 1.60 9.09 -1.43
N ALA A 38 1.45 10.17 -2.18
CA ALA A 38 1.20 10.13 -3.63
C ALA A 38 2.28 9.39 -4.43
N ASN A 39 3.54 9.42 -3.96
CA ASN A 39 4.67 8.78 -4.62
C ASN A 39 5.16 7.51 -3.91
N ALA A 40 4.38 6.97 -2.97
CA ALA A 40 4.84 5.92 -2.07
C ALA A 40 5.37 4.66 -2.78
N PHE A 41 4.91 4.42 -4.01
CA PHE A 41 5.26 3.23 -4.79
C PHE A 41 6.01 3.52 -6.09
N THR A 42 6.40 4.77 -6.33
CA THR A 42 7.12 5.17 -7.55
C THR A 42 8.43 4.38 -7.69
N GLY A 43 8.62 3.75 -8.85
CA GLY A 43 9.75 2.86 -9.13
C GLY A 43 9.44 1.36 -8.93
N SER A 44 8.26 1.03 -8.39
CA SER A 44 7.71 -0.33 -8.40
C SER A 44 6.61 -0.49 -9.47
N ALA A 45 6.04 -1.69 -9.61
CA ALA A 45 4.87 -1.93 -10.46
C ALA A 45 3.53 -1.65 -9.76
N LEU A 46 3.56 -1.05 -8.56
CA LEU A 46 2.38 -0.65 -7.79
C LEU A 46 2.09 0.84 -8.01
N SER A 47 0.81 1.19 -8.04
CA SER A 47 0.32 2.55 -8.02
C SER A 47 -1.00 2.64 -7.25
N HIS A 48 -1.46 3.86 -6.96
CA HIS A 48 -2.78 4.09 -6.39
C HIS A 48 -3.41 5.38 -6.94
N ALA A 49 -4.74 5.43 -6.90
CA ALA A 49 -5.51 6.61 -7.31
C ALA A 49 -6.76 6.74 -6.43
N ALA A 50 -7.20 7.97 -6.19
CA ALA A 50 -8.48 8.20 -5.54
C ALA A 50 -9.62 7.75 -6.46
N LEU A 51 -10.63 7.10 -5.89
CA LEU A 51 -11.85 6.81 -6.65
C LEU A 51 -12.63 8.12 -6.93
N PRO A 52 -13.29 8.22 -8.09
CA PRO A 52 -14.09 9.40 -8.44
C PRO A 52 -15.32 9.59 -7.55
#